data_AF-A0A2G9QDA2-F1
#
_entry.id   AF-A0A2G9QDA2-F1
#
_cell.length_a   1.000
_cell.length_b   1.000
_cell.length_c   1.000
_cell.angle_alpha   90.00
_cell.angle_beta   90.00
_cell.angle_gamma   90.00
#
_symmetry.space_group_name_H-M   'P 1'
#
loop_
_entity.id
_entity.type
_entity.pdbx_description
1 polymer ?
#
loop_
_entity_poly.entity_id
_entity_poly.type
_entity_poly.pdbx_seq_one_letter_code
_entity_poly.pdbx_strand_id
1 'polypeptide(L)'
;ARQQISEGEKEDVKTFMENCIKMTGIVPIIVLTFKTKGDYLEVEKIFRLMGAEMVIAIENYTPESHKKTLGRTTEILMVIDSALRNVRFHLEQPRDPRRERIERKKFMFNYIHQIELHHERKKYEREISKRDRYVRSVFEHKPHELWQYNEMVKTVGSQDCAIS
;
A
#
# COMPACT_ATOMS: atom_id res chain seq x y z
N ALA A 1 8.47 24.02 2.56
CA ALA A 1 8.41 22.93 3.54
C ALA A 1 9.00 21.68 2.89
N ARG A 2 10.01 21.06 3.53
CA ARG A 2 10.59 19.78 3.09
C ARG A 2 9.56 18.69 3.37
N GLN A 3 8.88 18.16 2.36
CA GLN A 3 8.11 16.93 2.52
C GLN A 3 9.09 15.77 2.40
N GLN A 4 9.72 15.42 3.52
CA GLN A 4 10.40 14.13 3.63
C GLN A 4 9.31 13.07 3.76
N ILE A 5 9.43 12.00 2.95
CA ILE A 5 8.56 10.83 3.05
C ILE A 5 8.74 10.25 4.46
N SER A 6 7.66 10.08 5.21
CA SER A 6 7.72 9.50 6.55
C SER A 6 8.14 8.03 6.49
N GLU A 7 8.72 7.48 7.56
CA GLU A 7 9.14 6.07 7.58
C GLU A 7 7.96 5.10 7.34
N GLY A 8 6.76 5.44 7.82
CA GLY A 8 5.55 4.66 7.53
C GLY A 8 5.20 4.64 6.03
N GLU A 9 5.23 5.81 5.38
CA GLU A 9 4.98 5.91 3.94
C GLU A 9 6.06 5.18 3.12
N LYS A 10 7.33 5.19 3.56
CA LYS A 10 8.41 4.44 2.90
C LYS A 10 8.12 2.94 2.92
N GLU A 11 7.71 2.40 4.07
CA GLU A 11 7.40 0.97 4.18
C GLU A 11 6.19 0.58 3.34
N ASP A 12 5.15 1.42 3.31
CA ASP A 12 3.97 1.23 2.46
C ASP A 12 4.36 1.22 0.97
N VAL A 13 5.18 2.19 0.54
CA VAL A 13 5.65 2.29 -0.85
C VAL A 13 6.56 1.14 -1.24
N LYS A 14 7.45 0.71 -0.34
CA LYS A 14 8.30 -0.47 -0.54
C LYS A 14 7.45 -1.73 -0.71
N THR A 15 6.50 -1.96 0.20
CA THR A 15 5.56 -3.09 0.13
C THR A 15 4.77 -3.07 -1.17
N PHE A 16 4.32 -1.89 -1.60
CA PHE A 16 3.63 -1.71 -2.87
C PHE A 16 4.52 -2.11 -4.07
N MET A 17 5.77 -1.65 -4.11
CA MET A 17 6.71 -2.00 -5.19
C MET A 17 7.03 -3.49 -5.22
N GLU A 18 7.27 -4.11 -4.07
CA GLU A 18 7.48 -5.56 -3.99
C GLU A 18 6.27 -6.35 -4.52
N ASN A 19 5.05 -5.91 -4.19
CA ASN A 19 3.84 -6.52 -4.70
C ASN A 19 3.70 -6.33 -6.21
N CYS A 20 4.01 -5.14 -6.75
CA CYS A 20 4.03 -4.91 -8.19
C CYS A 20 5.01 -5.85 -8.90
N ILE A 21 6.21 -6.05 -8.36
CA ILE A 21 7.21 -6.99 -8.91
C ILE A 21 6.67 -8.41 -8.86
N LYS A 22 6.09 -8.86 -7.74
CA LYS A 22 5.51 -10.21 -7.63
C LYS A 22 4.34 -10.43 -8.60
N MET A 23 3.50 -9.42 -8.82
CA MET A 23 2.35 -9.51 -9.72
C MET A 23 2.74 -9.47 -11.20
N THR A 24 3.71 -8.65 -11.58
CA THR A 24 4.01 -8.34 -12.98
C THR A 24 5.32 -8.93 -13.46
N GLY A 25 6.25 -9.23 -12.55
CA GLY A 25 7.63 -9.59 -12.86
C GLY A 25 8.44 -8.43 -13.46
N ILE A 26 7.96 -7.19 -13.30
CA ILE A 26 8.57 -5.96 -13.81
C ILE A 26 9.05 -5.12 -12.62
N VAL A 27 10.29 -4.65 -12.70
CA VAL A 27 10.87 -3.76 -11.69
C VAL A 27 10.41 -2.32 -11.98
N PRO A 28 9.97 -1.56 -10.96
CA PRO A 28 9.37 -0.25 -11.20
C PRO A 28 10.41 0.82 -11.60
N ILE A 29 9.97 1.71 -12.50
CA ILE A 29 10.62 2.99 -12.80
C ILE A 29 9.87 4.07 -12.02
N ILE A 30 10.58 4.86 -11.22
CA ILE A 30 10.02 5.94 -10.41
C ILE A 30 10.26 7.27 -11.10
N VAL A 31 9.18 8.06 -11.26
CA VAL A 31 9.24 9.40 -11.84
C VAL A 31 8.92 10.43 -10.77
N LEU A 32 9.85 11.36 -10.54
CA LEU A 32 9.73 12.45 -9.59
C LEU A 32 9.42 13.75 -10.34
N THR A 33 8.22 14.29 -10.16
CA THR A 33 7.71 15.44 -10.95
C THR A 33 8.07 16.82 -10.36
N PHE A 34 8.67 16.86 -9.17
CA PHE A 34 9.06 18.09 -8.47
C PHE A 34 10.55 18.13 -8.16
N LYS A 35 11.39 18.03 -9.20
CA LYS A 35 12.87 18.06 -9.14
C LYS A 35 13.45 19.18 -8.26
N THR A 36 12.74 20.30 -8.12
CA THR A 36 13.21 21.52 -7.44
C THR A 36 12.89 21.60 -5.94
N LYS A 37 12.19 20.63 -5.34
CA LYS A 37 11.85 20.63 -3.91
C LYS A 37 12.57 19.52 -3.15
N GLY A 38 13.88 19.67 -2.91
CA GLY A 38 14.65 18.82 -2.00
C GLY A 38 15.97 18.31 -2.56
N ASP A 39 16.61 17.41 -1.82
CA ASP A 39 17.83 16.72 -2.26
C ASP A 39 17.43 15.50 -3.11
N TYR A 40 17.51 15.65 -4.43
CA TYR A 40 17.21 14.58 -5.37
C TYR A 40 18.07 13.33 -5.14
N LEU A 41 19.35 13.50 -4.77
CA LEU A 41 20.26 12.36 -4.59
C LEU A 41 19.86 11.51 -3.39
N GLU A 42 19.40 12.15 -2.32
CA GLU A 42 18.87 11.44 -1.14
C GLU A 42 17.61 10.64 -1.50
N VAL A 43 16.67 11.27 -2.23
CA VAL A 43 15.41 10.64 -2.64
C VAL A 43 15.65 9.50 -3.63
N GLU A 44 16.53 9.70 -4.61
CA GLU A 44 16.94 8.66 -5.55
C GLU A 44 17.51 7.45 -4.81
N LYS A 45 18.42 7.68 -3.85
CA LYS A 45 19.02 6.60 -3.05
C LYS A 45 17.96 5.82 -2.28
N ILE A 46 17.00 6.51 -1.67
CA ILE A 46 15.89 5.88 -0.94
C ILE A 46 15.08 4.97 -1.87
N PHE A 47 14.65 5.46 -3.03
CA PHE A 47 13.87 4.66 -3.98
C PHE A 47 14.64 3.47 -4.55
N ARG A 48 15.93 3.63 -4.87
CA ARG A 48 16.78 2.51 -5.30
C ARG A 48 16.90 1.43 -4.21
N LEU A 49 17.09 1.83 -2.94
CA LEU A 49 17.15 0.88 -1.82
C LEU A 49 15.82 0.15 -1.59
N MET A 50 14.70 0.75 -1.96
CA MET A 50 13.39 0.11 -1.91
C MET A 50 13.09 -0.78 -3.13
N GLY A 51 14.00 -0.88 -4.10
CA GLY A 51 13.89 -1.80 -5.24
C GLY A 51 13.43 -1.16 -6.56
N ALA A 52 13.47 0.17 -6.67
CA ALA A 52 13.31 0.83 -7.96
C ALA A 52 14.53 0.57 -8.86
N GLU A 53 14.28 0.24 -10.12
CA GLU A 53 15.34 0.04 -11.10
C GLU A 53 15.98 1.38 -11.49
N MET A 54 15.13 2.37 -11.69
CA MET A 54 15.53 3.70 -12.14
C MET A 54 14.64 4.75 -11.52
N VAL A 55 15.25 5.89 -11.16
CA VAL A 55 14.55 7.04 -10.60
C VAL A 55 14.87 8.26 -11.46
N ILE A 56 13.84 8.85 -12.06
CA ILE A 56 14.00 9.96 -12.99
C ILE A 56 13.30 11.18 -12.42
N ALA A 57 14.01 12.28 -12.28
CA ALA A 57 13.39 13.55 -11.95
C ALA A 57 13.06 14.34 -13.21
N ILE A 58 11.79 14.68 -13.36
CA ILE A 58 11.24 15.46 -14.47
C ILE A 58 10.66 16.75 -13.89
N GLU A 59 10.91 17.87 -14.55
CA GLU A 59 10.23 19.12 -14.22
C GLU A 59 8.85 19.18 -14.89
N ASN A 60 7.82 19.59 -14.14
CA ASN A 60 6.48 19.79 -14.69
C ASN A 60 6.49 20.83 -15.82
N TYR A 61 5.79 20.51 -16.92
CA TYR A 61 5.52 21.48 -17.97
C TYR A 61 4.60 22.59 -17.44
N THR A 62 5.06 23.83 -17.57
CA THR A 62 4.24 25.03 -17.37
C THR A 62 3.83 25.61 -18.72
N PRO A 63 2.78 26.45 -18.78
CA PRO A 63 2.39 27.14 -20.02
C PRO A 63 3.52 27.91 -20.69
N GLU A 64 4.52 28.39 -19.93
CA GLU A 64 5.71 29.12 -20.42
C GLU A 64 6.85 28.20 -20.88
N SER A 65 6.73 26.89 -20.64
CA SER A 65 7.80 25.92 -20.91
C SER A 65 8.06 25.70 -22.39
N HIS A 66 7.18 26.17 -23.29
CA HIS A 66 7.39 26.19 -24.74
C HIS A 66 8.66 26.95 -25.18
N LYS A 67 9.21 27.83 -24.32
CA LYS A 67 10.39 28.65 -24.63
C LYS A 67 11.74 28.04 -24.20
N LYS A 68 11.74 26.99 -23.37
CA LYS A 68 12.95 26.34 -22.82
C LYS A 68 12.82 24.82 -22.92
N THR A 69 13.09 24.27 -24.10
CA THR A 69 12.52 22.96 -24.44
C THR A 69 13.52 21.85 -24.73
N LEU A 70 14.75 22.14 -25.17
CA LEU A 70 15.63 21.05 -25.62
C LEU A 70 15.97 20.05 -24.48
N GLY A 71 16.50 20.54 -23.35
CA GLY A 71 16.91 19.67 -22.25
C GLY A 71 15.75 18.90 -21.59
N ARG A 72 14.61 19.57 -21.36
CA ARG A 72 13.42 18.97 -20.73
C ARG A 72 12.77 17.91 -21.62
N THR A 73 12.68 18.17 -22.93
CA THR A 73 12.16 17.19 -23.88
C THR A 73 13.08 15.97 -23.97
N THR A 74 14.41 16.16 -23.91
CA THR A 74 15.36 15.05 -23.86
C THR A 74 15.18 14.18 -22.62
N GLU A 75 14.99 14.76 -21.42
CA GLU A 75 14.77 13.99 -20.19
C GLU A 75 13.56 13.05 -20.28
N ILE A 76 12.44 13.51 -20.86
CA ILE A 76 11.26 12.68 -21.06
C ILE A 76 11.48 11.60 -22.12
N LEU A 77 12.16 11.95 -23.22
CA LEU A 77 12.50 10.96 -24.24
C LEU A 77 13.43 9.88 -23.69
N MET A 78 14.34 10.22 -22.77
CA MET A 78 15.16 9.24 -22.06
C MET A 78 14.33 8.31 -21.16
N VAL A 79 13.29 8.83 -20.50
CA VAL A 79 12.34 8.00 -19.72
C VAL A 79 11.67 6.97 -20.63
N ILE A 80 11.15 7.43 -21.76
CA ILE A 80 10.44 6.60 -22.73
C ILE A 80 11.38 5.56 -23.33
N ASP A 81 12.57 5.97 -23.79
CA ASP A 81 13.57 5.07 -24.34
C ASP A 81 13.98 4.00 -23.32
N SER A 82 14.24 4.38 -22.07
CA SER A 82 14.61 3.43 -21.03
C SER A 82 13.48 2.45 -20.70
N ALA A 83 12.22 2.91 -20.66
CA ALA A 83 11.07 2.03 -20.50
C ALA A 83 10.96 1.03 -21.65
N LEU A 84 11.18 1.47 -22.89
CA LEU A 84 11.16 0.61 -24.08
C LEU A 84 12.31 -0.40 -24.09
N ARG A 85 13.52 -0.01 -23.68
CA ARG A 85 14.66 -0.92 -23.52
C ARG A 85 14.37 -2.01 -22.48
N ASN A 86 13.73 -1.65 -21.37
CA ASN A 86 13.35 -2.62 -20.35
C ASN A 86 12.33 -3.63 -20.88
N VAL A 87 11.34 -3.19 -21.67
CA VAL A 87 10.42 -4.11 -22.35
C VAL A 87 11.18 -5.05 -23.29
N ARG A 88 12.13 -4.53 -24.07
CA ARG A 88 12.93 -5.33 -25.00
C ARG A 88 13.83 -6.36 -24.30
N PHE A 89 14.52 -5.97 -23.23
CA PHE A 89 15.36 -6.88 -22.42
C PHE A 89 14.56 -8.05 -21.82
N HIS A 90 13.33 -7.77 -21.37
CA HIS A 90 12.44 -8.80 -20.82
C HIS A 90 11.92 -9.78 -21.89
N LEU A 91 11.91 -9.40 -23.17
CA LEU A 91 11.59 -10.30 -24.27
C LEU A 91 12.76 -11.23 -24.65
N GLU A 92 14.00 -10.83 -24.32
CA GLU A 92 15.22 -11.59 -24.67
C GLU A 92 15.59 -12.63 -23.60
N GLN A 93 15.11 -12.51 -22.36
CA GLN A 93 15.30 -13.54 -21.33
C GLN A 93 14.32 -14.71 -21.55
N PRO A 94 14.79 -15.97 -21.58
CA PRO A 94 13.92 -17.13 -21.69
C PRO A 94 13.11 -17.29 -20.40
N ARG A 95 11.91 -16.70 -20.39
CA ARG A 95 10.88 -16.90 -19.37
C ARG A 95 9.94 -18.02 -19.80
N ASP A 96 9.45 -18.81 -18.86
CA ASP A 96 8.34 -19.74 -19.09
C ASP A 96 7.03 -19.00 -18.77
N PRO A 97 6.29 -18.51 -19.79
CA PRO A 97 5.10 -17.71 -19.55
C PRO A 97 4.00 -18.52 -18.86
N ARG A 98 3.99 -19.85 -19.00
CA ARG A 98 2.98 -20.71 -18.36
C ARG A 98 3.23 -20.80 -16.86
N ARG A 99 4.47 -21.07 -16.47
CA ARG A 99 4.86 -21.15 -15.05
C ARG A 99 4.67 -19.81 -14.36
N GLU A 100 5.16 -18.72 -14.94
CA GLU A 100 5.00 -17.37 -14.37
C GLU A 100 3.52 -17.00 -14.22
N ARG A 101 2.68 -17.35 -15.20
CA ARG A 101 1.23 -17.10 -15.12
C ARG A 101 0.59 -17.86 -13.97
N ILE A 102 1.00 -19.09 -13.70
CA ILE A 102 0.49 -19.88 -12.56
C ILE A 102 0.91 -19.23 -11.24
N GLU A 103 2.17 -18.85 -11.11
CA GLU A 103 2.70 -18.20 -9.90
C GLU A 103 2.03 -16.84 -9.64
N ARG A 104 1.88 -16.01 -10.68
CA ARG A 104 1.17 -14.72 -10.59
C ARG A 104 -0.30 -14.89 -10.19
N LYS A 105 -1.00 -15.87 -10.76
CA LYS A 105 -2.39 -16.18 -10.38
C LYS A 105 -2.49 -16.58 -8.91
N LYS A 106 -1.61 -17.48 -8.44
CA LYS A 106 -1.57 -17.92 -7.03
C LYS A 106 -1.34 -16.73 -6.11
N PHE A 107 -0.36 -15.87 -6.44
CA PHE A 107 -0.10 -14.65 -5.69
C PHE A 107 -1.33 -13.75 -5.64
N MET A 108 -1.96 -13.49 -6.79
CA MET A 108 -3.10 -12.58 -6.89
C MET A 108 -4.29 -13.05 -6.05
N PHE A 109 -4.63 -14.34 -6.10
CA PHE A 109 -5.70 -14.89 -5.26
C PHE A 109 -5.38 -14.78 -3.77
N ASN A 110 -4.15 -15.11 -3.37
CA ASN A 110 -3.73 -14.98 -1.98
C ASN A 110 -3.77 -13.51 -1.51
N TYR A 111 -3.32 -12.59 -2.37
CA TYR A 111 -3.29 -11.16 -2.07
C TYR A 111 -4.69 -10.59 -1.84
N ILE A 112 -5.64 -10.90 -2.74
CA ILE A 112 -7.05 -10.49 -2.60
C ILE A 112 -7.63 -11.06 -1.30
N HIS A 113 -7.42 -12.34 -1.04
CA HIS A 113 -7.93 -12.98 0.17
C HIS A 113 -7.38 -12.34 1.46
N GLN A 114 -6.09 -12.01 1.49
CA GLN A 114 -5.49 -11.32 2.64
C GLN A 114 -6.07 -9.91 2.85
N ILE A 115 -6.35 -9.18 1.76
CA ILE A 115 -7.01 -7.88 1.83
C ILE A 115 -8.42 -8.01 2.42
N GLU A 116 -9.19 -8.99 1.97
CA GLU A 116 -10.54 -9.26 2.49
C GLU A 116 -10.52 -9.58 3.99
N LEU A 117 -9.67 -10.52 4.41
CA LEU A 117 -9.51 -10.86 5.83
C LEU A 117 -9.11 -9.65 6.69
N HIS A 118 -8.24 -8.80 6.17
CA HIS A 118 -7.83 -7.59 6.87
C HIS A 118 -8.96 -6.56 6.96
N HIS A 119 -9.79 -6.43 5.91
CA HIS A 119 -10.99 -5.60 5.94
C HIS A 119 -12.02 -6.09 6.97
N GLU A 120 -12.25 -7.40 7.02
CA GLU A 120 -13.15 -8.03 8.00
C GLU A 120 -12.66 -7.81 9.42
N ARG A 121 -11.36 -8.03 9.67
CA ARG A 121 -10.74 -7.78 10.97
C ARG A 121 -10.92 -6.33 11.41
N LYS A 122 -10.60 -5.37 10.54
CA LYS A 122 -10.80 -3.93 10.82
C LYS A 122 -12.26 -3.58 11.09
N LYS A 123 -13.21 -4.23 10.40
CA LYS A 123 -14.65 -4.03 10.65
C LYS A 123 -15.02 -4.51 12.05
N TYR A 124 -14.57 -5.71 12.42
CA TYR A 124 -14.81 -6.29 13.73
C TYR A 124 -14.20 -5.46 14.87
N GLU A 125 -12.95 -5.00 14.72
CA GLU A 125 -12.28 -4.11 15.68
C GLU A 125 -13.03 -2.78 15.89
N ARG A 126 -13.58 -2.20 14.81
CA ARG A 126 -14.42 -0.99 14.89
C ARG A 126 -15.72 -1.26 15.62
N GLU A 127 -16.33 -2.43 15.42
CA GLU A 127 -17.55 -2.83 16.12
C GLU A 127 -17.30 -3.05 17.62
N ILE A 128 -16.22 -3.73 18.00
CA ILE A 128 -15.77 -3.84 19.39
C ILE A 128 -15.53 -2.45 19.98
N SER A 129 -14.77 -1.59 19.30
CA SER A 129 -14.49 -0.23 19.78
C SER A 129 -15.75 0.63 19.94
N LYS A 130 -16.81 0.38 19.15
CA LYS A 130 -18.12 1.02 19.32
C LYS A 130 -18.85 0.46 20.54
N ARG A 131 -18.84 -0.87 20.73
CA ARG A 131 -19.41 -1.52 21.93
C ARG A 131 -18.72 -1.05 23.20
N ASP A 132 -17.39 -1.01 23.23
CA ASP A 132 -16.63 -0.57 24.40
C ASP A 132 -16.91 0.89 24.77
N ARG A 133 -17.04 1.77 23.77
CA ARG A 133 -17.45 3.16 23.98
C ARG A 133 -18.88 3.25 24.51
N TYR A 134 -19.80 2.46 23.96
CA TYR A 134 -21.17 2.40 24.45
C TYR A 134 -21.21 1.92 25.90
N VAL A 135 -20.55 0.80 26.23
CA VAL A 135 -20.47 0.27 27.60
C VAL A 135 -19.88 1.29 28.56
N ARG A 136 -18.79 1.97 28.21
CA ARG A 136 -18.24 3.07 29.03
C ARG A 136 -19.23 4.21 29.23
N SER A 137 -19.92 4.65 28.17
CA SER A 137 -20.91 5.72 28.28
C SER A 137 -22.09 5.34 29.18
N VAL A 138 -22.52 4.07 29.15
CA VAL A 138 -23.55 3.54 30.05
C VAL A 138 -23.03 3.47 31.49
N PHE A 139 -21.77 3.06 31.69
CA PHE A 139 -21.13 3.02 33.00
C PHE A 139 -21.04 4.41 33.66
N GLU A 140 -20.73 5.44 32.87
CA GLU A 140 -20.60 6.83 33.33
C GLU A 140 -21.95 7.50 33.63
N HIS A 141 -23.02 7.17 32.88
CA HIS A 141 -24.30 7.87 32.98
C HIS A 141 -25.38 7.10 33.74
N LYS A 142 -25.32 5.75 33.79
CA LYS A 142 -26.33 4.88 34.40
C LYS A 142 -25.74 3.56 34.94
N PRO A 143 -24.96 3.59 36.03
CA PRO A 143 -24.27 2.41 36.55
C PRO A 143 -25.21 1.26 36.99
N HIS A 144 -26.45 1.56 37.36
CA HIS A 144 -27.43 0.56 37.81
C HIS A 144 -27.98 -0.36 36.68
N GLU A 145 -28.02 0.11 35.43
CA GLU A 145 -28.57 -0.68 34.29
C GLU A 145 -27.58 -1.78 33.82
N LEU A 146 -26.28 -1.61 34.05
CA LEU A 146 -25.25 -2.61 33.72
C LEU A 146 -25.22 -3.81 34.68
N TRP A 147 -25.64 -3.61 35.93
CA TRP A 147 -25.74 -4.71 36.90
C TRP A 147 -26.76 -5.75 36.45
N GLN A 148 -27.91 -5.29 35.94
CA GLN A 148 -28.96 -6.16 35.37
C GLN A 148 -28.50 -6.89 34.10
N TYR A 149 -27.72 -6.25 33.22
CA TYR A 149 -27.19 -6.90 32.01
C TYR A 149 -26.17 -8.00 32.36
N ASN A 150 -25.28 -7.77 33.31
CA ASN A 150 -24.31 -8.78 33.77
C ASN A 150 -24.97 -9.92 34.56
N GLU A 151 -26.06 -9.67 35.27
CA GLU A 151 -26.88 -10.72 35.90
C GLU A 151 -27.60 -11.60 34.86
N MET A 152 -28.14 -11.00 33.79
CA MET A 152 -28.77 -11.72 32.69
C MET A 152 -27.77 -12.59 31.92
N VAL A 153 -26.56 -12.10 31.61
CA VAL A 153 -25.55 -12.91 30.90
C VAL A 153 -25.05 -14.08 31.76
N LYS A 154 -24.93 -13.91 33.09
CA LYS A 154 -24.57 -14.99 34.02
C LYS A 154 -25.64 -16.08 34.15
N THR A 155 -26.91 -15.70 34.07
CA THR A 155 -28.03 -16.65 34.16
C THR A 155 -28.20 -17.47 32.88
N VAL A 156 -27.95 -16.88 31.70
CA VAL A 156 -28.00 -17.59 30.42
C VAL A 156 -26.80 -18.55 30.25
N GLY A 157 -25.59 -18.16 30.66
CA GLY A 157 -24.42 -19.04 30.61
C GLY A 157 -24.45 -20.23 31.59
N SER A 158 -25.39 -20.24 32.53
CA SER A 158 -25.57 -21.32 33.50
C SER A 158 -26.64 -22.34 33.10
N GLN A 159 -27.46 -22.06 32.09
CA GLN A 159 -28.50 -22.98 31.60
C GLN A 159 -27.99 -24.00 30.57
N ASP A 160 -26.91 -23.70 29.85
CA ASP A 160 -26.30 -24.63 28.88
C ASP A 160 -25.50 -25.78 29.52
N CYS A 161 -25.29 -25.76 30.84
CA CYS A 161 -24.64 -26.84 31.59
C CYS A 161 -25.63 -27.79 32.30
N ALA A 162 -26.95 -27.57 32.20
CA ALA A 162 -27.97 -28.29 32.96
C ALA A 162 -28.92 -29.15 32.09
N ILE A 163 -28.55 -29.42 30.84
CA ILE A 163 -29.22 -30.43 30.00
C ILE A 163 -28.16 -31.47 29.61
N SER A 164 -28.01 -32.49 30.45
CA SER A 164 -27.39 -33.79 30.17
C SER A 164 -28.29 -34.88 30.71
#